data_AF-A0A1G1A4J6-F1
#
_entry.id   AF-A0A1G1A4J6-F1
#
_cell.length_a   1.000
_cell.length_b   1.000
_cell.length_c   1.000
_cell.angle_alpha   90.00
_cell.angle_beta   90.00
_cell.angle_gamma   90.00
#
_symmetry.space_group_name_H-M   'P 1'
#
loop_
_entity.id
_entity.type
_entity.pdbx_description
1 polymer ?
#
loop_
_entity_poly.entity_id
_entity_poly.type
_entity_poly.pdbx_seq_one_letter_code
_entity_poly.pdbx_strand_id
1 'polypeptide(L)'
;MMMKINTLVLSFWMVTMIFGCSRQEKVMDGRIGCNSTCEVHHVQMDTYIVPIDRSVVIINPTTPYDLLKAKLFPHTTKHFESGTCLSDGTDKAQIYVCSQCETANNKWLNEMAKETIDRSNNKKDK
;
A
#
# COMPACT_ATOMS: atom_id res chain seq x y z
N MET A 1 30.66 -42.67 -46.10
CA MET A 1 31.32 -42.91 -44.80
C MET A 1 30.71 -41.92 -43.82
N MET A 2 29.94 -42.45 -42.86
CA MET A 2 28.98 -41.74 -42.03
C MET A 2 29.61 -41.02 -40.83
N MET A 3 28.99 -39.87 -40.51
CA MET A 3 28.73 -39.25 -39.21
C MET A 3 29.91 -38.84 -38.33
N LYS A 4 30.05 -37.51 -38.15
CA LYS A 4 30.78 -36.88 -37.05
C LYS A 4 29.92 -35.78 -36.39
N ILE A 5 29.74 -35.97 -35.09
CA ILE A 5 29.69 -34.94 -34.02
C ILE A 5 28.47 -34.02 -34.04
N ASN A 6 27.42 -34.40 -33.30
CA ASN A 6 26.23 -33.55 -33.06
C ASN A 6 25.60 -33.86 -31.69
N THR A 7 26.31 -33.68 -30.55
CA THR A 7 25.69 -33.93 -29.23
C THR A 7 26.46 -33.37 -28.01
N LEU A 8 27.02 -32.16 -28.06
CA LEU A 8 27.81 -31.65 -26.90
C LEU A 8 27.54 -30.20 -26.46
N VAL A 9 26.45 -29.58 -26.93
CA VAL A 9 26.13 -28.17 -26.56
C VAL A 9 24.80 -28.03 -25.79
N LEU A 10 24.04 -29.11 -25.62
CA LEU A 10 22.70 -29.06 -25.00
C LEU A 10 22.67 -29.27 -23.48
N SER A 11 23.79 -29.61 -22.83
CA SER A 11 23.81 -29.94 -21.39
C SER A 11 24.26 -28.81 -20.46
N PHE A 12 24.73 -27.66 -20.99
CA PHE A 12 25.28 -26.58 -20.15
C PHE A 12 24.26 -25.51 -19.72
N TRP A 13 23.03 -25.54 -20.24
CA TRP A 13 21.98 -24.54 -19.94
C TRP A 13 20.95 -24.98 -18.90
N MET A 14 21.05 -26.19 -18.33
CA MET A 14 20.12 -26.68 -17.30
C MET A 14 20.58 -26.44 -15.85
N VAL A 15 21.82 -25.98 -15.62
CA VAL A 15 22.39 -25.92 -14.25
C VAL A 15 22.27 -24.52 -13.60
N THR A 16 21.83 -23.49 -14.31
CA THR A 16 21.75 -22.11 -13.78
C THR A 16 20.40 -21.73 -13.15
N MET A 17 19.40 -22.64 -13.13
CA MET A 17 18.03 -22.32 -12.67
C MET A 17 17.76 -22.56 -11.16
N ILE A 18 18.71 -23.06 -10.36
CA ILE A 18 18.35 -23.65 -9.05
C ILE A 18 18.63 -22.76 -7.81
N PHE A 19 19.30 -21.62 -7.92
CA PHE A 19 19.65 -20.82 -6.72
C PHE A 19 19.17 -19.37 -6.75
N GLY A 20 17.94 -19.15 -7.21
CA GLY A 20 17.19 -17.99 -6.78
C GLY A 20 16.76 -18.18 -5.33
N CYS A 21 17.60 -17.79 -4.37
CA CYS A 21 17.17 -17.63 -2.98
C CYS A 21 16.05 -16.57 -2.98
N SER A 22 14.81 -17.01 -3.08
CA SER A 22 13.63 -16.16 -2.88
C SER A 22 13.74 -15.58 -1.49
N ARG A 23 14.22 -14.34 -1.36
CA ARG A 23 14.19 -13.60 -0.11
C ARG A 23 12.72 -13.49 0.28
N GLN A 24 12.31 -14.29 1.25
CA GLN A 24 11.00 -14.16 1.85
C GLN A 24 10.98 -12.80 2.55
N GLU A 25 10.25 -11.87 1.97
CA GLU A 25 10.04 -10.56 2.54
C GLU A 25 9.25 -10.73 3.83
N LYS A 26 9.73 -10.11 4.92
CA LYS A 26 9.03 -10.15 6.20
C LYS A 26 7.83 -9.20 6.11
N VAL A 27 6.64 -9.74 6.36
CA VAL A 27 5.40 -8.97 6.41
C VAL A 27 4.84 -9.09 7.82
N MET A 28 4.66 -7.96 8.49
CA MET A 28 4.04 -7.91 9.81
C MET A 28 2.52 -8.03 9.68
N ASP A 29 1.85 -8.79 10.54
CA ASP A 29 0.38 -8.81 10.57
C ASP A 29 -0.15 -7.62 11.38
N GLY A 30 -0.48 -6.53 10.69
CA GLY A 30 -1.09 -5.33 11.28
C GLY A 30 -2.59 -5.46 11.56
N ARG A 31 -3.19 -6.64 11.33
CA ARG A 31 -4.63 -6.88 11.55
C ARG A 31 -4.94 -7.39 12.95
N ILE A 32 -3.92 -7.67 13.76
CA ILE A 32 -4.10 -8.22 15.11
C ILE A 32 -4.96 -7.26 15.95
N GLY A 33 -6.12 -7.74 16.40
CA GLY A 33 -7.07 -6.94 17.18
C GLY A 33 -8.04 -6.09 16.34
N CYS A 34 -7.94 -6.10 15.01
CA CYS A 34 -8.87 -5.40 14.12
C CYS A 34 -10.04 -6.29 13.71
N ASN A 35 -11.23 -5.69 13.54
CA ASN A 35 -12.37 -6.37 12.92
C ASN A 35 -12.15 -6.41 11.39
N SER A 36 -12.51 -7.54 10.76
CA SER A 36 -12.46 -7.68 9.29
C SER A 36 -13.68 -7.11 8.58
N THR A 37 -14.71 -6.68 9.33
CA THR A 37 -15.88 -5.94 8.82
C THR A 37 -15.73 -4.46 9.12
N CYS A 38 -15.95 -3.60 8.12
CA CYS A 38 -15.94 -2.15 8.29
C CYS A 38 -17.15 -1.69 9.11
N GLU A 39 -16.94 -0.91 10.17
CA GLU A 39 -17.99 -0.38 11.05
C GLU A 39 -18.84 0.72 10.42
N VAL A 40 -18.34 1.36 9.36
CA VAL A 40 -19.06 2.42 8.64
C VAL A 40 -19.98 1.81 7.58
N HIS A 41 -19.41 0.96 6.72
CA HIS A 41 -20.11 0.41 5.56
C HIS A 41 -20.72 -0.96 5.79
N HIS A 42 -20.41 -1.63 6.91
CA HIS A 42 -20.89 -2.96 7.26
C HIS A 42 -20.60 -4.01 6.19
N VAL A 43 -19.45 -3.89 5.53
CA VAL A 43 -18.97 -4.82 4.50
C VAL A 43 -17.68 -5.50 4.93
N GLN A 44 -17.45 -6.70 4.39
CA GLN A 44 -16.17 -7.40 4.52
C GLN A 44 -15.06 -6.55 3.89
N MET A 45 -13.98 -6.37 4.62
CA MET A 45 -12.79 -5.67 4.15
C MET A 45 -11.81 -6.62 3.48
N ASP A 46 -11.09 -6.08 2.52
CA ASP A 46 -10.07 -6.77 1.75
C ASP A 46 -8.72 -6.68 2.47
N THR A 47 -7.85 -7.68 2.26
CA THR A 47 -6.52 -7.71 2.86
C THR A 47 -5.49 -7.16 1.89
N TYR A 48 -4.71 -6.16 2.33
CA TYR A 48 -3.64 -5.54 1.55
C TYR A 48 -2.31 -5.61 2.28
N ILE A 49 -1.23 -5.69 1.52
CA ILE A 49 0.13 -5.52 2.01
C ILE A 49 0.57 -4.09 1.64
N VAL A 50 0.86 -3.28 2.65
CA VAL A 50 1.25 -1.87 2.50
C VAL A 50 2.63 -1.62 3.09
N PRO A 51 3.37 -0.60 2.60
CA PRO A 51 4.59 -0.19 3.25
C PRO A 51 4.33 0.33 4.67
N ILE A 52 5.25 0.06 5.58
CA ILE A 52 5.27 0.63 6.93
C ILE A 52 5.93 2.01 6.82
N ASP A 53 5.18 3.05 7.19
CA ASP A 53 5.75 4.37 7.34
C ASP A 53 6.50 4.43 8.68
N ARG A 54 7.81 4.67 8.61
CA ARG A 54 8.71 4.81 9.77
C ARG A 54 9.00 6.26 10.09
N SER A 55 8.41 7.20 9.36
CA SER A 55 8.50 8.59 9.74
C SER A 55 7.85 8.76 11.11
N VAL A 56 8.53 9.48 12.00
CA VAL A 56 7.88 9.98 13.21
C VAL A 56 6.92 11.05 12.73
N VAL A 57 5.70 10.65 12.38
CA VAL A 57 4.61 11.57 12.18
C VAL A 57 4.36 12.16 13.56
N ILE A 58 4.83 13.39 13.79
CA ILE A 58 4.33 14.17 14.91
C ILE A 58 2.84 14.28 14.61
N ILE A 59 2.01 13.55 15.35
CA ILE A 59 0.54 13.62 15.30
C ILE A 59 0.11 14.96 15.92
N ASN A 60 0.64 16.06 15.38
CA ASN A 60 -0.08 17.30 15.31
C ASN A 60 -0.83 17.18 13.99
N PRO A 61 -2.14 16.87 14.00
CA PRO A 61 -2.96 17.11 12.83
C PRO A 61 -2.84 18.59 12.51
N THR A 62 -1.88 18.92 11.65
CA THR A 62 -1.52 20.29 11.32
C THR A 62 -2.57 20.89 10.41
N THR A 63 -3.40 20.03 9.81
CA THR A 63 -4.52 20.43 8.97
C THR A 63 -5.84 19.85 9.49
N PRO A 64 -6.95 20.62 9.46
CA PRO A 64 -8.30 20.10 9.67
C PRO A 64 -8.66 18.94 8.73
N TYR A 65 -7.97 18.85 7.58
CA TYR A 65 -8.13 17.81 6.59
C TYR A 65 -7.76 16.42 7.14
N ASP A 66 -6.63 16.29 7.84
CA ASP A 66 -6.17 14.99 8.36
C ASP A 66 -7.13 14.43 9.42
N LEU A 67 -7.66 15.31 10.29
CA LEU A 67 -8.68 14.96 11.28
C LEU A 67 -9.97 14.48 10.63
N LEU A 68 -10.44 15.20 9.61
CA LEU A 68 -11.66 14.84 8.90
C LEU A 68 -11.48 13.54 8.12
N LYS A 69 -10.33 13.33 7.49
CA LYS A 69 -10.05 12.12 6.73
C LYS A 69 -10.09 10.88 7.62
N ALA A 70 -9.40 10.91 8.78
CA ALA A 70 -9.40 9.79 9.72
C ALA A 70 -10.81 9.48 10.24
N LYS A 71 -11.64 10.50 10.44
CA LYS A 71 -13.02 10.35 10.90
C LYS A 71 -13.99 9.84 9.82
N LEU A 72 -13.86 10.35 8.59
CA LEU A 72 -14.81 10.07 7.51
C LEU A 72 -14.47 8.78 6.76
N PHE A 73 -13.18 8.44 6.67
CA PHE A 73 -12.71 7.32 5.88
C PHE A 73 -11.62 6.51 6.62
N PRO A 74 -11.98 5.86 7.75
CA PRO A 74 -11.02 5.23 8.65
C PRO A 74 -10.21 4.09 8.01
N HIS A 75 -10.73 3.45 6.95
CA HIS A 75 -10.12 2.26 6.33
C HIS A 75 -9.68 2.48 4.86
N THR A 76 -9.06 3.62 4.54
CA THR A 76 -8.68 4.05 3.16
C THR A 76 -7.21 3.89 2.79
N THR A 77 -6.55 3.01 3.50
CA THR A 77 -5.13 3.05 3.82
C THR A 77 -4.17 3.23 2.64
N LYS A 78 -3.07 3.97 2.86
CA LYS A 78 -1.89 4.05 1.94
C LYS A 78 -0.55 3.74 2.63
N HIS A 79 -0.53 3.47 3.93
CA HIS A 79 0.65 3.05 4.71
C HIS A 79 0.22 2.55 6.10
N PHE A 80 1.07 1.75 6.76
CA PHE A 80 0.87 1.35 8.16
C PHE A 80 1.75 2.18 9.08
N GLU A 81 1.15 2.85 10.06
CA GLU A 81 1.87 3.63 11.08
C GLU A 81 2.35 2.71 12.21
N SER A 82 3.62 2.32 12.16
CA SER A 82 4.25 1.60 13.27
C SER A 82 4.78 2.63 14.25
N GLY A 83 4.03 2.94 15.31
CA GLY A 83 4.44 3.87 16.38
C GLY A 83 5.72 3.47 17.14
N THR A 84 6.43 2.44 16.67
CA THR A 84 7.70 1.94 17.20
C THR A 84 8.67 1.60 16.06
N CYS A 85 9.96 1.71 16.35
CA CYS A 85 11.01 1.22 15.46
C CYS A 85 11.01 -0.32 15.46
N LEU A 86 10.59 -0.93 14.35
CA LEU A 86 10.70 -2.38 14.15
C LEU A 86 12.18 -2.74 13.90
N SER A 87 12.78 -3.52 14.80
CA SER A 87 14.21 -3.88 14.75
C SER A 87 14.51 -5.07 13.85
N ASP A 88 13.49 -5.76 13.34
CA ASP A 88 13.60 -7.03 12.61
C ASP A 88 13.77 -6.87 11.08
N GLY A 89 13.78 -5.63 10.60
CA GLY A 89 13.91 -5.28 9.20
C GLY A 89 12.59 -5.27 8.42
N THR A 90 11.44 -5.44 9.07
CA THR A 90 10.13 -5.47 8.40
C THR A 90 9.74 -4.09 7.87
N ASP A 91 9.46 -4.01 6.57
CA ASP A 91 9.10 -2.78 5.85
C ASP A 91 7.67 -2.81 5.30
N LYS A 92 6.96 -3.93 5.48
CA LYS A 92 5.58 -4.12 5.03
C LYS A 92 4.69 -4.66 6.14
N ALA A 93 3.44 -4.21 6.13
CA ALA A 93 2.39 -4.71 7.01
C ALA A 93 1.19 -5.17 6.20
N GLN A 94 0.56 -6.24 6.67
CA GLN A 94 -0.73 -6.70 6.20
C GLN A 94 -1.85 -6.02 7.00
N ILE A 95 -2.84 -5.45 6.32
CA ILE A 95 -3.93 -4.67 6.92
C ILE A 95 -5.27 -4.98 6.25
N TYR A 96 -6.37 -4.53 6.87
CA TYR A 96 -7.69 -4.50 6.24
C TYR A 96 -7.96 -3.14 5.58
N VAL A 97 -8.56 -3.16 4.39
CA VAL A 97 -8.96 -1.97 3.63
C VAL A 97 -10.41 -2.13 3.18
N CYS A 98 -11.19 -1.06 3.33
CA CYS A 98 -12.57 -1.02 2.85
C CYS A 98 -12.63 -0.32 1.49
N SER A 99 -13.00 -1.06 0.44
CA SER A 99 -13.16 -0.54 -0.92
C SER A 99 -14.18 0.61 -1.02
N GLN A 100 -15.20 0.61 -0.17
CA GLN A 100 -16.19 1.70 -0.11
C GLN A 100 -15.60 2.96 0.54
N CYS A 101 -14.86 2.82 1.64
CA CYS A 101 -14.11 3.94 2.21
C CYS A 101 -13.17 4.54 1.15
N GLU A 102 -12.44 3.69 0.42
CA GLU A 102 -11.47 4.14 -0.59
C GLU A 102 -12.16 4.92 -1.72
N THR A 103 -13.28 4.39 -2.22
CA THR A 103 -14.10 5.07 -3.23
C THR A 103 -14.59 6.43 -2.75
N ALA A 104 -15.08 6.50 -1.52
CA ALA A 104 -15.57 7.74 -0.93
C ALA A 104 -14.46 8.79 -0.75
N ASN A 105 -13.28 8.38 -0.27
CA ASN A 105 -12.12 9.25 -0.15
C ASN A 105 -11.63 9.76 -1.52
N ASN A 106 -11.58 8.90 -2.54
CA ASN A 106 -11.20 9.30 -3.90
C ASN A 106 -12.18 10.32 -4.49
N LYS A 107 -13.48 10.13 -4.26
CA LYS A 107 -14.51 11.10 -4.68
C LYS A 107 -14.30 12.44 -4.00
N TRP A 108 -14.10 12.44 -2.68
CA TRP A 108 -13.85 13.65 -1.92
C TRP A 108 -12.59 14.39 -2.36
N LEU A 109 -11.48 13.68 -2.59
CA LEU A 109 -10.24 14.25 -3.13
C LEU A 109 -10.45 14.94 -4.49
N ASN A 110 -11.24 14.31 -5.37
CA ASN A 110 -11.55 14.89 -6.68
C ASN A 110 -12.41 16.14 -6.57
N GLU A 111 -13.34 16.20 -5.61
CA GLU A 111 -14.17 17.39 -5.34
C GLU A 111 -13.31 18.55 -4.79
N MET A 112 -12.45 18.27 -3.80
CA MET A 112 -11.53 19.27 -3.23
C MET A 112 -10.55 19.83 -4.28
N ALA A 113 -10.07 18.98 -5.20
CA ALA A 113 -9.20 19.42 -6.29
C ALA A 113 -9.90 20.41 -7.23
N LYS A 114 -11.17 20.14 -7.59
CA LYS A 114 -11.98 21.04 -8.43
C LYS A 114 -12.18 22.40 -7.76
N GLU A 115 -12.58 22.41 -6.48
CA GLU A 115 -12.77 23.66 -5.73
C GLU A 115 -11.51 24.51 -5.66
N THR A 116 -10.35 23.88 -5.54
CA THR A 116 -9.06 24.57 -5.50
C THR A 116 -8.71 25.23 -6.85
N ILE A 117 -9.02 24.55 -7.95
CA ILE A 117 -8.85 25.09 -9.31
C ILE A 117 -9.79 26.27 -9.53
N ASP A 118 -11.06 26.13 -9.18
CA ASP A 118 -12.07 27.18 -9.35
C ASP A 118 -11.74 28.44 -8.54
N ARG A 119 -11.27 28.26 -7.30
CA ARG A 119 -10.80 29.37 -6.45
C ARG A 119 -9.58 30.07 -7.04
N SER A 120 -8.68 29.32 -7.67
CA SER A 120 -7.48 29.86 -8.30
C SER A 120 -7.80 30.64 -9.58
N ASN A 121 -8.80 30.21 -10.35
CA ASN A 121 -9.27 30.89 -11.55
C ASN A 121 -9.97 32.21 -11.20
N ASN A 122 -10.88 32.21 -10.22
CA ASN A 122 -11.58 33.42 -9.76
C ASN A 122 -10.67 34.52 -9.20
N LYS A 123 -9.43 34.19 -8.79
CA LYS A 123 -8.46 35.17 -8.30
C LYS A 123 -7.72 35.90 -9.43
N LYS A 124 -7.71 35.37 -10.66
CA LYS A 124 -7.05 36.01 -11.81
C LYS A 124 -7.89 37.12 -12.45
N ASP A 125 -9.19 37.10 -12.22
CA ASP A 125 -10.14 38.06 -12.80
C ASP A 125 -10.39 39.30 -11.91
N LYS A 126 -9.67 39.42 -10.78
CA LYS A 126 -9.71 40.56 -9.86
C LYS A 126 -8.35 41.22 -9.78
#